data_AF-A0A9X0DCB2-F1
#
_entry.id   AF-A0A9X0DCB2-F1
#
_cell.length_a   1.000
_cell.length_b   1.000
_cell.length_c   1.000
_cell.angle_alpha   90.00
_cell.angle_beta   90.00
_cell.angle_gamma   90.00
#
_symmetry.space_group_name_H-M   'P 1'
#
loop_
_entity.id
_entity.type
_entity.pdbx_description
1 polymer ?
#
loop_
_entity_poly.entity_id
_entity_poly.type
_entity_poly.pdbx_seq_one_letter_code
_entity_poly.pdbx_strand_id
1 'polypeptide(L)'
;MEEKLAEFQRNLYHHYRNNGPPLYNPDDMQRFANKCSPGLYNTVLKSISRKDSRVSDKRKALQERRTAALLHTMAYFRSQKTNKMQKDCGIQLVEHGCLLQGLSTGMYLGYTTTPRTVQTERVTQVSHLNAKTNECINSAIQVSIGGLTEMSQKVFTNVTKHSAN
;
A
#
# COMPACT_ATOMS: atom_id res chain seq x y z
N MET A 1 -14.54 -16.97 -17.20
CA MET A 1 -14.23 -15.83 -16.30
C MET A 1 -13.89 -16.32 -14.90
N GLU A 2 -14.63 -17.30 -14.38
CA GLU A 2 -14.44 -17.82 -13.03
C GLU A 2 -13.05 -18.43 -12.79
N GLU A 3 -12.56 -19.32 -13.67
CA GLU A 3 -11.24 -19.94 -13.56
C GLU A 3 -10.11 -18.89 -13.50
N LYS A 4 -10.22 -17.87 -14.36
CA LYS A 4 -9.29 -16.73 -14.39
C LYS A 4 -9.27 -15.98 -13.06
N LEU A 5 -10.44 -15.72 -12.50
CA LEU A 5 -10.55 -15.05 -11.20
C LEU A 5 -9.99 -15.92 -10.07
N ALA A 6 -10.18 -17.24 -10.11
CA ALA A 6 -9.62 -18.16 -9.13
C ALA A 6 -8.09 -18.15 -9.14
N GLU A 7 -7.50 -18.21 -10.33
CA GLU A 7 -6.05 -18.16 -10.51
C GLU A 7 -5.47 -16.82 -10.05
N PHE A 8 -6.11 -15.72 -10.44
CA PHE A 8 -5.75 -14.38 -9.98
C PHE A 8 -5.81 -14.26 -8.46
N GLN A 9 -6.91 -14.72 -7.83
CA GLN A 9 -7.10 -14.67 -6.38
C GLN A 9 -6.01 -15.44 -5.64
N ARG A 10 -5.65 -16.65 -6.09
CA ARG A 10 -4.57 -17.45 -5.50
C ARG A 10 -3.24 -16.70 -5.57
N ASN A 11 -2.90 -16.16 -6.73
CA ASN A 11 -1.65 -15.40 -6.91
C ASN A 11 -1.65 -14.12 -6.06
N LEU A 12 -2.76 -13.40 -5.98
CA LEU A 12 -2.90 -12.20 -5.18
C LEU A 12 -2.72 -12.47 -3.68
N TYR A 13 -3.25 -13.60 -3.20
CA TYR A 13 -3.03 -14.05 -1.83
C TYR A 13 -1.54 -14.30 -1.56
N HIS A 14 -0.84 -15.01 -2.44
CA HIS A 14 0.60 -15.25 -2.28
C HIS A 14 1.43 -13.97 -2.36
N HIS A 15 1.07 -13.06 -3.25
CA HIS A 15 1.70 -11.74 -3.36
C HIS A 15 1.68 -11.00 -2.01
N TYR A 16 0.51 -10.90 -1.38
CA TYR A 16 0.42 -10.22 -0.08
C TYR A 16 0.95 -11.02 1.09
N ARG A 17 0.84 -12.35 1.06
CA ARG A 17 1.46 -13.22 2.06
C ARG A 17 3.00 -13.07 2.08
N ASN A 18 3.60 -12.79 0.93
CA ASN A 18 5.03 -12.60 0.78
C ASN A 18 5.45 -11.11 0.86
N ASN A 19 4.65 -10.28 1.53
CA ASN A 19 4.91 -8.84 1.71
C ASN A 19 5.09 -8.06 0.39
N GLY A 20 4.44 -8.52 -0.68
CA GLY A 20 4.43 -7.81 -1.95
C GLY A 20 3.84 -6.40 -1.82
N PRO A 21 4.31 -5.43 -2.62
CA PRO A 21 3.85 -4.05 -2.53
C PRO A 21 2.35 -3.93 -2.84
N PRO A 22 1.68 -2.86 -2.35
CA PRO A 22 0.28 -2.62 -2.67
C PRO A 22 0.05 -2.53 -4.19
N LEU A 23 -0.99 -3.21 -4.69
CA LEU A 23 -1.35 -3.23 -6.12
C LEU A 23 -2.57 -2.33 -6.34
N TYR A 24 -2.42 -1.04 -6.03
CA TYR A 24 -3.51 -0.05 -6.14
C TYR A 24 -3.45 0.75 -7.43
N ASN A 25 -2.23 0.92 -7.96
CA ASN A 25 -2.03 1.53 -9.26
C ASN A 25 -2.58 0.60 -10.36
N PRO A 26 -3.34 1.14 -11.34
CA PRO A 26 -3.93 0.34 -12.40
C PRO A 26 -2.89 -0.36 -13.29
N ASP A 27 -1.75 0.27 -13.57
CA ASP A 27 -0.69 -0.30 -14.41
C ASP A 27 -0.03 -1.50 -13.73
N ASP A 28 0.27 -1.37 -12.43
CA ASP A 28 0.84 -2.47 -11.63
C ASP A 28 -0.14 -3.63 -11.52
N MET A 29 -1.42 -3.32 -11.24
CA MET A 29 -2.47 -4.32 -11.20
C MET A 29 -2.67 -5.00 -12.56
N GLN A 30 -2.62 -4.26 -13.66
CA GLN A 30 -2.75 -4.82 -15.01
C GLN A 30 -1.57 -5.74 -15.33
N ARG A 31 -0.33 -5.33 -15.03
CA ARG A 31 0.87 -6.16 -15.21
C ARG A 31 0.78 -7.43 -14.38
N PHE A 32 0.40 -7.32 -13.11
CA PHE A 32 0.20 -8.46 -12.23
C PHE A 32 -0.87 -9.40 -12.76
N ALA A 33 -2.05 -8.88 -13.09
CA ALA A 33 -3.16 -9.65 -13.61
C ALA A 33 -2.83 -10.32 -14.95
N ASN A 34 -2.10 -9.66 -15.85
CA ASN A 34 -1.69 -10.25 -17.12
C ASN A 34 -0.66 -11.37 -16.92
N LYS A 35 0.20 -11.28 -15.91
CA LYS A 35 1.16 -12.33 -15.58
C LYS A 35 0.47 -13.60 -15.05
N CYS A 36 -0.50 -13.46 -14.15
CA CYS A 36 -1.13 -14.60 -13.49
C CYS A 36 -2.45 -15.06 -14.12
N SER A 37 -3.16 -14.20 -14.84
CA SER A 37 -4.43 -14.52 -15.48
C SER A 37 -4.68 -13.64 -16.72
N PRO A 38 -4.03 -13.96 -17.85
CA PRO A 38 -4.04 -13.14 -19.05
C PRO A 38 -5.44 -12.73 -19.51
N GLY A 39 -5.62 -11.42 -19.75
CA GLY A 39 -6.86 -10.85 -20.25
C GLY A 39 -7.95 -10.63 -19.20
N LEU A 40 -7.77 -11.06 -17.93
CA LEU A 40 -8.74 -10.81 -16.87
C LEU A 40 -8.98 -9.31 -16.66
N TYR A 41 -7.90 -8.54 -16.48
CA TYR A 41 -7.97 -7.08 -16.29
C TYR A 41 -8.76 -6.41 -17.41
N ASN A 42 -8.40 -6.70 -18.67
CA ASN A 42 -9.06 -6.13 -19.83
C ASN A 42 -10.53 -6.55 -19.95
N THR A 43 -10.88 -7.75 -19.50
CA THR A 43 -12.27 -8.21 -19.51
C THR A 43 -13.13 -7.40 -18.53
N VAL A 44 -12.61 -7.16 -17.33
CA VAL A 44 -13.28 -6.35 -16.29
C VAL A 44 -13.34 -4.88 -16.71
N LEU A 45 -12.24 -4.32 -17.23
CA LEU A 45 -12.23 -2.95 -17.72
C LEU A 45 -13.26 -2.73 -18.82
N LYS A 46 -13.34 -3.67 -19.79
CA LYS A 46 -14.32 -3.59 -20.89
C LYS A 46 -15.76 -3.72 -20.41
N SER A 47 -16.04 -4.48 -19.35
CA SER A 47 -17.41 -4.65 -18.85
C SER A 47 -17.95 -3.41 -18.14
N ILE A 48 -17.08 -2.59 -17.54
CA ILE A 48 -17.47 -1.35 -16.85
C ILE A 48 -17.24 -0.08 -17.69
N SER A 49 -16.60 -0.22 -18.85
CA SER A 49 -16.30 0.89 -19.76
C SER A 49 -17.33 1.01 -20.87
N ARG A 50 -17.69 2.25 -21.20
CA ARG A 50 -18.53 2.56 -22.36
C ARG A 50 -17.64 2.73 -23.60
N LYS A 51 -17.98 2.07 -24.70
CA LYS A 51 -17.40 2.33 -26.03
C LYS A 51 -18.03 3.60 -26.62
N ASP A 52 -17.55 4.77 -26.19
CA ASP A 52 -18.05 6.06 -26.66
C ASP A 52 -16.88 7.06 -26.71
N SER A 53 -16.66 7.66 -27.88
CA SER A 53 -15.56 8.59 -28.13
C SER A 53 -15.67 9.89 -27.34
N ARG A 54 -16.86 10.20 -26.80
CA ARG A 54 -17.12 11.38 -25.96
C ARG A 54 -16.68 11.18 -24.51
N VAL A 55 -16.23 9.98 -24.13
CA VAL A 55 -15.73 9.71 -22.79
C VAL A 55 -14.38 10.39 -22.61
N SER A 56 -14.33 11.37 -21.71
CA SER A 56 -13.10 12.08 -21.38
C SER A 56 -12.03 11.16 -20.80
N ASP A 57 -10.77 11.53 -20.97
CA ASP A 57 -9.64 10.72 -20.48
C ASP A 57 -9.65 10.60 -18.96
N LYS A 58 -10.11 11.63 -18.24
CA LYS A 58 -10.34 11.55 -16.78
C LYS A 58 -11.31 10.42 -16.40
N ARG A 59 -12.36 10.21 -17.20
CA ARG A 59 -13.32 9.11 -16.97
C ARG A 59 -12.70 7.75 -17.31
N LYS A 60 -11.86 7.66 -18.34
CA LYS A 60 -11.12 6.42 -18.68
C LYS A 60 -10.16 6.03 -17.55
N ALA A 61 -9.34 6.97 -17.09
CA ALA A 61 -8.43 6.77 -15.96
C ALA A 61 -9.18 6.36 -14.67
N LEU A 62 -10.37 6.91 -14.44
CA LEU A 62 -11.22 6.47 -13.32
C LEU A 62 -11.67 5.01 -13.48
N GLN A 63 -12.00 4.56 -14.69
CA GLN A 63 -12.39 3.16 -14.92
C GLN A 63 -11.23 2.19 -14.73
N GLU A 64 -10.00 2.59 -15.06
CA GLU A 64 -8.81 1.79 -14.77
C GLU A 64 -8.61 1.62 -13.26
N ARG A 65 -8.70 2.71 -12.48
CA ARG A 65 -8.64 2.65 -11.01
C ARG A 65 -9.77 1.78 -10.42
N ARG A 66 -10.99 1.92 -10.95
CA ARG A 66 -12.13 1.07 -10.57
C ARG A 66 -11.90 -0.40 -10.92
N THR A 67 -11.25 -0.68 -12.05
CA THR A 67 -10.89 -2.06 -12.44
C THR A 67 -9.96 -2.69 -11.43
N ALA A 68 -8.93 -1.96 -10.98
CA ALA A 68 -8.03 -2.44 -9.96
C ALA A 68 -8.76 -2.72 -8.63
N ALA A 69 -9.63 -1.80 -8.20
CA ALA A 69 -10.46 -1.98 -7.00
C ALA A 69 -11.39 -3.20 -7.12
N LEU A 70 -12.08 -3.35 -8.26
CA LEU A 70 -12.99 -4.47 -8.50
C LEU A 70 -12.26 -5.81 -8.49
N LEU A 71 -11.03 -5.89 -9.00
CA LEU A 71 -10.24 -7.12 -8.95
C LEU A 71 -9.93 -7.54 -7.50
N HIS A 72 -9.57 -6.58 -6.64
CA HIS A 72 -9.42 -6.85 -5.20
C HIS A 72 -10.73 -7.32 -4.57
N THR A 73 -11.83 -6.62 -4.84
CA THR A 73 -13.16 -6.94 -4.29
C THR A 73 -13.65 -8.31 -4.74
N MET A 74 -13.51 -8.66 -6.02
CA MET A 74 -13.89 -9.98 -6.54
C MET A 74 -13.02 -11.10 -5.95
N ALA A 75 -11.70 -10.88 -5.81
CA ALA A 75 -10.82 -11.85 -5.17
C ALA A 75 -11.16 -12.06 -3.67
N TYR A 76 -11.57 -10.99 -3.00
CA TYR A 76 -12.07 -11.08 -1.63
C TYR A 76 -13.36 -11.90 -1.57
N PHE A 77 -14.40 -11.54 -2.33
CA PHE A 77 -15.68 -12.24 -2.27
C PHE A 77 -15.55 -13.74 -2.58
N ARG A 78 -14.59 -14.12 -3.44
CA ARG A 78 -14.30 -15.53 -3.71
C ARG A 78 -13.67 -16.28 -2.54
N SER A 79 -12.78 -15.64 -1.78
CA SER A 79 -12.00 -16.31 -0.73
C SER A 79 -12.51 -16.06 0.68
N GLN A 80 -13.33 -15.02 0.88
CA GLN A 80 -13.74 -14.45 2.16
C GLN A 80 -12.57 -14.10 3.10
N LYS A 81 -11.33 -14.11 2.59
CA LYS A 81 -10.13 -13.70 3.31
C LYS A 81 -9.85 -12.25 2.99
N THR A 82 -9.85 -11.43 4.04
CA THR A 82 -9.58 -10.00 3.97
C THR A 82 -8.28 -9.73 3.22
N ASN A 83 -8.35 -8.96 2.15
CA ASN A 83 -7.17 -8.59 1.37
C ASN A 83 -6.51 -7.32 1.93
N LYS A 84 -5.30 -7.01 1.46
CA LYS A 84 -4.57 -5.81 1.91
C LYS A 84 -5.32 -4.51 1.58
N MET A 85 -5.95 -4.41 0.41
CA MET A 85 -6.68 -3.21 0.01
C MET A 85 -7.82 -2.86 0.98
N GLN A 86 -8.56 -3.86 1.47
CA GLN A 86 -9.69 -3.66 2.38
C GLN A 86 -9.25 -3.20 3.76
N LYS A 87 -8.12 -3.73 4.25
CA LYS A 87 -7.53 -3.28 5.51
C LYS A 87 -7.10 -1.83 5.40
N ASP A 88 -6.33 -1.50 4.37
CA ASP A 88 -5.81 -0.14 4.14
C ASP A 88 -6.96 0.86 3.91
N CYS A 89 -8.01 0.50 3.16
CA CYS A 89 -9.19 1.33 2.98
C CYS A 89 -9.95 1.55 4.30
N GLY A 90 -10.10 0.51 5.12
CA GLY A 90 -10.71 0.62 6.44
C GLY A 90 -9.96 1.58 7.37
N ILE A 91 -8.64 1.49 7.40
CA ILE A 91 -7.79 2.40 8.18
C ILE A 91 -7.98 3.84 7.70
N GLN A 92 -7.91 4.06 6.37
CA GLN A 92 -8.10 5.38 5.79
C GLN A 92 -9.46 5.99 6.15
N LEU A 93 -10.53 5.19 6.08
CA LEU A 93 -11.87 5.67 6.42
C LEU A 93 -11.95 6.11 7.88
N VAL A 94 -11.39 5.34 8.81
CA VAL A 94 -11.34 5.70 10.24
C VAL A 94 -10.55 6.99 10.45
N GLU A 95 -9.42 7.15 9.78
CA GLU A 95 -8.60 8.37 9.85
C GLU A 95 -9.34 9.62 9.37
N HIS A 96 -10.30 9.46 8.44
CA HIS A 96 -11.15 10.54 7.94
C HIS A 96 -12.49 10.67 8.71
N GLY A 97 -12.60 10.08 9.90
CA GLY A 97 -13.74 10.24 10.79
C GLY A 97 -14.92 9.29 10.52
N CYS A 98 -14.73 8.24 9.73
CA CYS A 98 -15.77 7.23 9.54
C CYS A 98 -16.05 6.48 10.85
N LEU A 99 -17.32 6.45 11.24
CA LEU A 99 -17.78 5.71 12.42
C LEU A 99 -17.71 4.20 12.19
N LEU A 100 -17.62 3.42 13.28
CA LEU A 100 -17.57 1.95 13.21
C LEU A 100 -18.78 1.35 12.47
N GLN A 101 -19.96 1.97 12.57
CA GLN A 101 -21.14 1.55 11.82
C GLN A 101 -20.97 1.72 10.30
N GLY A 102 -20.30 2.79 9.86
CA GLY A 102 -19.99 3.01 8.44
C GLY A 102 -19.02 1.97 7.88
N LEU A 103 -18.08 1.48 8.71
CA LEU A 103 -17.20 0.37 8.33
C LEU A 103 -17.96 -0.95 8.17
N SER A 104 -18.94 -1.22 9.04
CA SER A 104 -19.76 -2.43 8.94
C SER A 104 -20.45 -2.54 7.58
N THR A 105 -20.99 -1.44 7.05
CA THR A 105 -21.58 -1.42 5.70
C THR A 105 -20.57 -1.78 4.62
N GLY A 106 -19.32 -1.34 4.77
CA GLY A 106 -18.28 -1.61 3.80
C GLY A 106 -17.80 -3.06 3.75
N MET A 107 -18.01 -3.84 4.80
CA MET A 107 -17.76 -5.28 4.80
C MET A 107 -18.69 -5.98 3.79
N TYR A 108 -19.96 -5.60 3.76
CA TYR A 108 -20.94 -6.14 2.81
C TYR A 108 -20.64 -5.69 1.38
N LEU A 109 -20.23 -4.43 1.21
CA LEU A 109 -19.89 -3.86 -0.09
C LEU A 109 -18.48 -4.25 -0.58
N GLY A 110 -17.67 -4.91 0.27
CA GLY A 110 -16.36 -5.45 -0.08
C GLY A 110 -15.24 -4.42 -0.23
N TYR A 111 -15.41 -3.19 0.27
CA TYR A 111 -14.37 -2.16 0.25
C TYR A 111 -13.60 -2.03 1.57
N THR A 112 -14.11 -2.58 2.67
CA THR A 112 -13.39 -2.62 3.96
C THR A 112 -13.60 -3.98 4.65
N THR A 113 -12.96 -4.14 5.81
CA THR A 113 -13.04 -5.33 6.67
C THR A 113 -13.80 -5.03 7.96
N THR A 114 -13.91 -6.02 8.85
CA THR A 114 -14.54 -5.85 10.16
C THR A 114 -13.86 -4.71 10.95
N PRO A 115 -14.62 -3.92 11.72
CA PRO A 115 -14.05 -2.84 12.52
C PRO A 115 -12.95 -3.32 13.47
N ARG A 116 -13.07 -4.55 14.01
CA ARG A 116 -12.05 -5.17 14.85
C ARG A 116 -10.73 -5.35 14.11
N THR A 117 -10.78 -5.89 12.88
CA THR A 117 -9.58 -6.07 12.06
C THR A 117 -8.93 -4.72 11.74
N VAL A 118 -9.72 -3.70 11.38
CA VAL A 118 -9.19 -2.34 11.12
C VAL A 118 -8.45 -1.80 12.34
N GLN A 119 -9.04 -1.93 13.53
CA GLN A 119 -8.41 -1.44 14.76
C GLN A 119 -7.10 -2.16 15.08
N THR A 120 -7.05 -3.49 14.92
CA THR A 120 -5.83 -4.28 15.12
C THR A 120 -4.74 -3.86 14.13
N GLU A 121 -5.06 -3.75 12.84
CA GLU A 121 -4.11 -3.37 11.80
C GLU A 121 -3.58 -1.95 11.99
N ARG A 122 -4.45 -1.02 12.42
CA ARG A 122 -4.05 0.35 12.76
C ARG A 122 -3.00 0.38 13.86
N VAL A 123 -3.20 -0.38 14.94
CA VAL A 123 -2.23 -0.47 16.04
C VAL A 123 -0.90 -1.04 15.54
N THR A 124 -0.95 -2.09 14.74
CA THR A 124 0.26 -2.69 14.13
C THR A 124 0.99 -1.70 13.23
N GLN A 125 0.26 -0.94 12.41
CA GLN A 125 0.84 0.08 11.52
C GLN A 125 1.52 1.20 12.31
N VAL A 126 0.87 1.71 13.36
CA VAL A 126 1.46 2.73 14.25
C VAL A 126 2.71 2.21 14.92
N SER A 127 2.69 0.97 15.43
CA SER A 127 3.87 0.35 16.04
C SER A 127 5.04 0.23 15.05
N HIS A 128 4.75 -0.19 13.81
CA HIS A 128 5.77 -0.31 12.77
C HIS A 128 6.34 1.05 12.35
N LEU A 129 5.48 2.06 12.19
CA LEU A 129 5.92 3.43 11.89
C LEU A 129 6.79 3.99 13.01
N ASN A 130 6.39 3.81 14.28
CA ASN A 130 7.19 4.25 15.42
C ASN A 130 8.57 3.57 15.44
N ALA A 131 8.64 2.26 15.19
CA ALA A 131 9.91 1.54 15.12
C ALA A 131 10.82 2.12 14.02
N LYS A 132 10.28 2.31 12.81
CA LYS A 132 11.02 2.87 11.68
C LYS A 132 11.47 4.32 11.92
N THR A 133 10.61 5.14 12.53
CA THR A 133 10.95 6.51 12.90
C THR A 133 12.07 6.52 13.93
N ASN A 134 12.03 5.65 14.93
CA ASN A 134 13.09 5.52 15.93
C ASN A 134 14.42 5.08 15.29
N GLU A 135 14.39 4.13 14.35
CA GLU A 135 15.58 3.75 13.58
C GLU A 135 16.18 4.93 12.82
N CYS A 136 15.35 5.69 12.09
CA CYS A 136 15.81 6.87 11.34
C CYS A 136 16.39 7.95 12.28
N ILE A 137 15.74 8.22 13.41
CA ILE A 137 16.22 9.18 14.42
C ILE A 137 17.57 8.71 14.96
N ASN A 138 17.70 7.43 15.34
CA ASN A 138 18.95 6.88 15.85
C ASN A 138 20.08 6.96 14.81
N SER A 139 19.80 6.64 13.55
CA SER A 139 20.78 6.81 12.47
C SER A 139 21.22 8.27 12.29
N ALA A 140 20.28 9.22 12.35
CA ALA A 140 20.60 10.65 12.23
C ALA A 140 21.42 11.17 13.42
N ILE A 141 21.13 10.71 14.64
CA ILE A 141 21.91 11.02 15.84
C ILE A 141 23.35 10.51 15.68
N GLN A 142 23.53 9.26 15.22
CA GLN A 142 24.86 8.67 15.04
C GLN A 142 25.70 9.43 14.00
N VAL A 143 25.11 9.83 12.88
CA VAL A 143 25.78 10.66 11.87
C VAL A 143 26.22 12.01 12.46
N SER A 144 25.34 12.63 13.26
CA SER A 144 25.62 13.93 13.88
C SER A 144 26.76 13.84 14.92
N ILE A 145 26.76 12.79 15.75
CA ILE A 145 27.84 12.52 16.72
C ILE A 145 29.17 12.24 16.00
N GLY A 146 29.15 11.44 14.94
CA GLY A 146 30.33 11.17 14.12
C GLY A 146 30.97 12.45 13.56
N GLY A 147 30.15 13.32 12.97
CA GLY A 147 30.62 14.62 12.45
C GLY A 147 31.20 15.55 13.52
N LEU A 148 30.60 15.60 14.71
CA LEU A 148 31.14 16.38 15.85
C LEU A 148 32.49 15.84 16.33
N THR A 149 32.67 14.52 16.31
CA THR A 149 33.91 13.87 16.70
C THR A 149 35.03 14.16 15.71
N GLU A 150 34.76 14.10 14.42
CA GLU A 150 35.71 14.46 13.35
C GLU A 150 36.11 15.95 13.40
N MET A 151 35.16 16.85 13.65
CA MET A 151 35.45 18.28 13.82
C MET A 151 36.34 18.52 15.04
N SER A 152 36.06 17.85 16.16
CA SER A 152 36.86 17.98 17.39
C SER A 152 38.30 17.49 17.17
N GLN A 153 38.51 16.39 16.44
CA GLN A 153 39.84 15.89 16.07
C GLN A 153 40.60 16.86 15.15
N LYS A 154 39.92 17.49 14.18
CA LYS A 154 40.52 18.51 13.29
C LYS A 154 40.95 19.77 14.05
N VAL A 155 40.15 20.22 15.03
CA VAL A 155 40.51 21.35 15.88
C VAL A 155 41.73 21.01 16.72
N PHE A 156 41.74 19.85 17.40
CA PHE A 156 42.87 19.42 18.22
C PHE A 156 44.19 19.30 17.42
N THR A 157 44.13 18.75 16.21
CA THR A 157 45.31 18.61 15.34
C THR A 157 45.83 19.93 14.78
N ASN A 158 44.98 20.94 14.60
CA ASN A 158 45.41 22.27 14.18
C ASN A 158 46.05 23.08 15.32
N VAL A 159 45.54 22.92 16.55
CA VAL A 159 46.10 23.57 17.76
C VAL A 159 47.52 23.03 18.05
N THR A 160 47.73 21.71 17.98
CA THR A 160 49.06 21.12 18.23
C THR A 160 50.09 21.49 17.17
N LYS A 161 49.68 21.76 15.92
CA LYS A 161 50.58 22.26 14.87
C LYS A 161 51.02 23.72 15.07
N HIS A 162 50.23 24.55 15.75
CA HIS A 162 50.56 25.95 16.01
C HIS A 162 51.42 26.17 17.27
N SER A 163 51.44 25.23 18.22
CA SER A 163 52.33 25.27 19.40
C SER A 163 53.74 24.71 19.15
N ALA A 164 54.06 24.26 17.94
CA ALA A 164 55.35 23.63 17.60
C ALA A 164 56.28 24.53 16.75
N ASN A 165 55.93 25.82 16.58
CA ASN A 165 56.76 26.85 15.94
C ASN A 165 57.19 27.91 16.95
#